data_AF-A0A0N4W068-F1
#
_entry.id   AF-A0A0N4W068-F1
#
_cell.length_a   1.000
_cell.length_b   1.000
_cell.length_c   1.000
_cell.angle_alpha   90.00
_cell.angle_beta   90.00
_cell.angle_gamma   90.00
#
_symmetry.space_group_name_H-M   'P 1'
#
loop_
_entity.id
_entity.type
_entity.pdbx_description
1 polymer ?
#
loop_
_entity_poly.entity_id
_entity_poly.type
_entity_poly.pdbx_seq_one_letter_code
_entity_poly.pdbx_strand_id
1 'polypeptide(L)'
;MMMVNFFLTKPHTSPDLMSFYLDPISCRDELEAWIYFFVYLVKGTLPWENDRADDVKWTKIKSINYGELFEGLPKQYKKILDTITREGSTDPVSNNEYDRLEELTKEIIYNVGNIKDEDDNFDFERDPTEDEIPSSDSSLPSTPIYLKLLEVAVGSSCT
;
A
#
# COMPACT_ATOMS: atom_id res chain seq x y z
N MET A 1 -5.08 21.42 17.66
CA MET A 1 -6.31 20.61 17.59
C MET A 1 -7.13 21.16 16.43
N MET A 2 -6.84 20.67 15.23
CA MET A 2 -7.52 21.07 13.99
C MET A 2 -8.40 19.92 13.52
N MET A 3 -9.57 20.30 13.01
CA MET A 3 -10.73 19.47 12.69
C MET A 3 -10.41 18.45 11.59
N VAL A 4 -10.70 17.18 11.87
CA VAL A 4 -10.88 16.13 10.86
C VAL A 4 -12.35 16.16 10.45
N ASN A 5 -12.70 17.00 9.49
CA ASN A 5 -13.96 16.94 8.74
C ASN A 5 -13.55 16.75 7.29
N PHE A 6 -13.78 15.58 6.67
CA PHE A 6 -14.85 15.52 5.68
C PHE A 6 -15.31 14.08 5.33
N PHE A 7 -15.69 13.27 6.32
CA PHE A 7 -16.46 12.02 6.06
C PHE A 7 -17.54 11.72 7.12
N LEU A 8 -17.91 12.72 7.93
CA LEU A 8 -18.82 12.58 9.08
C LEU A 8 -20.05 13.49 9.00
N THR A 9 -20.96 13.24 8.06
CA THR A 9 -22.39 13.49 8.32
C THR A 9 -23.22 12.31 7.81
N LYS A 10 -23.96 11.66 8.71
CA LYS A 10 -25.17 10.91 8.33
C LYS A 10 -26.30 11.94 8.16
N PRO A 11 -27.10 11.90 7.08
CA PRO A 11 -28.46 12.38 7.16
C PRO A 11 -29.38 11.24 7.60
N HIS A 12 -30.03 11.41 8.75
CA HIS A 12 -31.14 10.56 9.18
C HIS A 12 -32.44 11.14 8.63
N THR A 13 -32.82 10.82 7.39
CA THR A 13 -34.23 10.81 6.91
C THR A 13 -34.35 10.29 5.47
N SER A 14 -35.19 9.26 5.29
CA SER A 14 -35.89 8.83 4.07
C SER A 14 -35.08 8.17 2.92
N PRO A 15 -35.62 7.13 2.23
CA PRO A 15 -34.85 6.27 1.36
C PRO A 15 -34.84 6.80 -0.08
N ASP A 16 -33.85 7.63 -0.42
CA ASP A 16 -33.38 7.71 -1.80
C ASP A 16 -32.28 6.66 -1.99
N LEU A 17 -32.71 5.43 -2.28
CA LEU A 17 -31.87 4.27 -2.62
C LEU A 17 -31.01 4.47 -3.88
N MET A 18 -31.02 5.67 -4.46
CA MET A 18 -30.33 6.08 -5.68
C MET A 18 -29.36 7.25 -5.46
N SER A 19 -28.94 7.53 -4.22
CA SER A 19 -27.92 8.56 -3.91
C SER A 19 -26.59 7.99 -3.39
N PHE A 20 -26.44 6.67 -3.33
CA PHE A 20 -25.12 6.01 -3.30
C PHE A 20 -24.49 5.94 -4.71
N TYR A 21 -24.94 6.79 -5.64
CA TYR A 21 -24.20 7.09 -6.85
C TYR A 21 -22.90 7.75 -6.42
N LEU A 22 -21.90 6.89 -6.19
CA LEU A 22 -20.47 7.10 -6.30
C LEU A 22 -20.14 8.57 -6.52
N ASP A 23 -19.78 9.27 -5.45
CA ASP A 23 -19.03 10.49 -5.61
C ASP A 23 -17.88 10.17 -6.59
N PRO A 24 -17.76 10.91 -7.70
CA PRO A 24 -16.76 10.60 -8.70
C PRO A 24 -15.38 10.61 -8.03
N ILE A 25 -14.60 9.55 -8.25
CA ILE A 25 -13.25 9.42 -7.71
C ILE A 25 -12.46 10.68 -8.08
N SER A 26 -11.94 11.36 -7.06
CA SER A 26 -11.17 12.57 -7.23
C SER A 26 -9.67 12.26 -7.29
N CYS A 27 -8.90 13.24 -7.76
CA CYS A 27 -7.44 13.16 -7.72
C CYS A 27 -6.90 13.02 -6.28
N ARG A 28 -7.60 13.57 -5.28
CA ARG A 28 -7.21 13.41 -3.87
C ARG A 28 -7.41 11.98 -3.39
N ASP A 29 -8.45 11.29 -3.85
CA ASP A 29 -8.67 9.87 -3.54
C ASP A 29 -7.53 9.00 -4.08
N GLU A 30 -7.04 9.31 -5.30
CA GLU A 30 -5.89 8.63 -5.90
C GLU A 30 -4.60 8.86 -5.11
N LEU A 31 -4.34 10.10 -4.68
CA LEU A 31 -3.19 10.43 -3.83
C LEU A 31 -3.28 9.79 -2.44
N GLU A 32 -4.48 9.72 -1.86
CA GLU A 32 -4.70 9.03 -0.59
C GLU A 32 -4.44 7.52 -0.72
N ALA A 33 -4.90 6.89 -1.81
CA ALA A 33 -4.59 5.49 -2.10
C ALA A 33 -3.08 5.27 -2.31
N TRP A 34 -2.41 6.22 -2.99
CA TRP A 34 -0.97 6.19 -3.24
C TRP A 34 -0.18 6.15 -1.93
N ILE A 35 -0.47 7.00 -0.95
CA ILE A 35 0.26 6.96 0.33
C ILE A 35 0.01 5.67 1.12
N TYR A 36 -1.21 5.11 1.09
CA TYR A 36 -1.46 3.80 1.71
C TYR A 36 -0.68 2.67 1.03
N PHE A 37 -0.51 2.75 -0.29
CA PHE A 37 0.31 1.78 -1.03
C PHE A 37 1.79 1.85 -0.60
N PHE A 38 2.39 3.02 -0.44
CA PHE A 38 3.77 3.12 0.08
C PHE A 38 3.90 2.61 1.51
N VAL A 39 2.94 2.93 2.38
CA VAL A 39 2.92 2.39 3.74
C VAL A 39 2.89 0.86 3.71
N TYR A 40 2.08 0.27 2.82
CA TYR A 40 2.03 -1.18 2.63
C TYR A 40 3.35 -1.75 2.10
N LEU A 41 4.00 -1.13 1.11
CA LEU A 41 5.29 -1.59 0.58
C LEU A 41 6.37 -1.63 1.67
N VAL A 42 6.38 -0.65 2.58
CA VAL A 42 7.39 -0.56 3.65
C VAL A 42 7.05 -1.46 4.84
N LYS A 43 5.78 -1.52 5.26
CA LYS A 43 5.37 -2.26 6.47
C LYS A 43 4.92 -3.70 6.18
N GLY A 44 4.62 -4.02 4.94
CA GLY A 44 4.08 -5.31 4.49
C GLY A 44 2.60 -5.55 4.83
N THR A 45 1.94 -4.62 5.55
CA THR A 45 0.54 -4.75 5.96
C THR A 45 -0.09 -3.37 6.20
N LEU A 46 -1.43 -3.32 6.15
CA LEU A 46 -2.23 -2.17 6.58
C LEU A 46 -3.11 -2.56 7.77
N PRO A 47 -3.41 -1.63 8.70
CA PRO A 47 -4.20 -1.94 9.89
C PRO A 47 -5.59 -2.56 9.61
N TRP A 48 -6.14 -2.30 8.41
CA TRP A 48 -7.45 -2.78 7.96
C TRP A 48 -7.38 -3.88 6.90
N GLU A 49 -6.25 -4.57 6.73
CA GLU A 49 -6.07 -5.62 5.71
C GLU A 49 -7.07 -6.78 5.84
N ASN A 50 -7.43 -7.14 7.09
CA ASN A 50 -8.35 -8.23 7.39
C ASN A 50 -9.78 -7.76 7.72
N ASP A 51 -10.03 -6.45 7.61
CA ASP A 51 -11.34 -5.88 7.94
C ASP A 51 -12.35 -6.16 6.83
N ARG A 52 -13.63 -6.22 7.21
CA ARG A 52 -14.72 -6.18 6.24
C ARG A 52 -14.79 -4.78 5.62
N ALA A 53 -15.24 -4.70 4.36
CA ALA A 53 -15.31 -3.43 3.62
C ALA A 53 -16.04 -2.31 4.39
N ASP A 54 -17.10 -2.65 5.14
CA ASP A 54 -17.87 -1.70 5.95
C ASP A 54 -17.11 -1.14 7.16
N ASP A 55 -16.11 -1.88 7.65
CA ASP A 55 -15.33 -1.55 8.86
C ASP A 55 -14.04 -0.79 8.53
N VAL A 56 -13.48 -0.98 7.32
CA VAL A 56 -12.23 -0.37 6.85
C VAL A 56 -12.19 1.14 7.11
N LYS A 57 -13.28 1.86 6.85
CA LYS A 57 -13.35 3.31 7.07
C LYS A 57 -13.07 3.70 8.52
N TRP A 58 -13.62 2.97 9.48
CA TRP A 58 -13.46 3.28 10.90
C TRP A 58 -12.06 2.95 11.40
N THR A 59 -11.51 1.82 10.96
CA THR A 59 -10.13 1.43 11.27
C THR A 59 -9.13 2.41 10.70
N LYS A 60 -9.31 2.88 9.45
CA LYS A 60 -8.51 3.96 8.85
C LYS A 60 -8.45 5.19 9.75
N ILE A 61 -9.61 5.73 10.11
CA ILE A 61 -9.73 6.93 10.97
C ILE A 61 -9.03 6.70 12.31
N LYS A 62 -9.24 5.53 12.91
CA LYS A 62 -8.62 5.15 14.19
C LYS A 62 -7.10 5.14 14.07
N SER A 63 -6.55 4.38 13.13
CA SER A 63 -5.10 4.19 12.96
C SER A 63 -4.38 5.49 12.59
N ILE A 64 -5.02 6.39 11.83
CA ILE A 64 -4.48 7.73 11.55
C ILE A 64 -4.47 8.59 12.83
N ASN A 65 -5.58 8.64 13.57
CA ASN A 65 -5.71 9.49 14.76
C ASN A 65 -4.80 9.06 15.91
N TYR A 66 -4.64 7.75 16.12
CA TYR A 66 -3.75 7.21 17.13
C TYR A 66 -2.29 7.10 16.65
N GLY A 67 -2.01 7.39 15.38
CA GLY A 67 -0.66 7.39 14.80
C GLY A 67 -0.10 6.00 14.46
N GLU A 68 -0.85 4.93 14.73
CA GLU A 68 -0.50 3.54 14.44
C GLU A 68 -0.10 3.32 12.97
N LEU A 69 -0.81 3.99 12.04
CA LEU A 69 -0.53 3.87 10.62
C LEU A 69 0.93 4.25 10.29
N PHE A 70 1.44 5.29 10.95
CA PHE A 70 2.77 5.87 10.71
C PHE A 70 3.81 5.48 11.75
N GLU A 71 3.49 4.57 12.67
CA GLU A 71 4.45 4.10 13.66
C GLU A 71 5.66 3.44 12.97
N GLY A 72 6.86 3.85 13.37
CA GLY A 72 8.13 3.41 12.79
C GLY A 72 8.49 4.05 11.45
N LEU A 73 7.61 4.86 10.85
CA LEU A 73 7.85 5.51 9.57
C LEU A 73 8.41 6.94 9.73
N PRO A 74 9.12 7.45 8.72
CA PRO A 74 9.54 8.84 8.69
C PRO A 74 8.35 9.80 8.82
N LYS A 75 8.51 10.87 9.60
CA LYS A 75 7.47 11.88 9.84
C LYS A 75 6.88 12.48 8.56
N GLN A 76 7.63 12.44 7.45
CA GLN A 76 7.21 12.89 6.13
C GLN A 76 5.96 12.16 5.63
N TYR A 77 5.77 10.86 5.94
CA TYR A 77 4.58 10.11 5.55
C TYR A 77 3.30 10.75 6.10
N LYS A 78 3.31 11.13 7.38
CA LYS A 78 2.18 11.83 7.99
C LYS A 78 1.96 13.21 7.34
N LYS A 79 3.04 13.96 7.07
CA LYS A 79 2.95 15.27 6.41
C LYS A 79 2.38 15.17 4.99
N ILE A 80 2.69 14.09 4.27
CA ILE A 80 2.12 13.80 2.94
C ILE A 80 0.62 13.61 3.07
N LEU A 81 0.16 12.73 3.98
CA LEU A 81 -1.28 12.54 4.21
C LEU A 81 -1.95 13.86 4.62
N ASP A 82 -1.36 14.60 5.57
CA ASP A 82 -1.89 15.89 6.01
C ASP A 82 -1.99 16.91 4.85
N THR A 83 -1.10 16.85 3.85
CA THR A 83 -1.15 17.71 2.66
C THR A 83 -2.29 17.29 1.73
N ILE A 84 -2.48 15.99 1.51
CA ILE A 84 -3.54 15.44 0.66
C ILE A 84 -4.93 15.73 1.24
N THR A 85 -5.10 15.58 2.56
CA THR A 85 -6.39 15.68 3.25
C THR A 85 -6.65 17.06 3.86
N ARG A 86 -5.86 18.08 3.52
CA ARG A 86 -6.02 19.44 4.08
C ARG A 86 -7.28 20.13 3.56
N GLU A 87 -7.48 20.07 2.25
CA GLU A 87 -8.63 20.65 1.56
C GLU A 87 -9.75 19.61 1.41
N GLY A 88 -10.91 20.01 0.89
CA GLY A 88 -12.03 19.10 0.64
C GLY A 88 -11.67 18.02 -0.36
N SER A 89 -12.26 16.82 -0.22
CA SER A 89 -11.96 15.66 -1.07
C SER A 89 -12.23 15.91 -2.56
N THR A 90 -13.17 16.81 -2.89
CA THR A 90 -13.50 17.17 -4.27
C THR A 90 -12.72 18.37 -4.81
N ASP A 91 -11.93 19.04 -3.96
CA ASP A 91 -11.16 20.21 -4.38
C ASP A 91 -9.98 19.77 -5.26
N PRO A 92 -9.68 20.49 -6.36
CA PRO A 92 -8.52 20.17 -7.18
C PRO A 92 -7.23 20.27 -6.38
N VAL A 93 -6.25 19.45 -6.75
CA VAL A 93 -4.91 19.51 -6.19
C VAL A 93 -4.12 20.58 -6.94
N SER A 94 -3.59 21.56 -6.21
CA SER A 94 -2.81 22.66 -6.77
C SER A 94 -1.37 22.25 -7.08
N ASN A 95 -0.72 22.96 -8.01
CA ASN A 95 0.70 22.72 -8.32
C ASN A 95 1.59 22.87 -7.07
N ASN A 96 1.30 23.82 -6.18
CA ASN A 96 2.06 24.00 -4.94
C ASN A 96 1.94 22.76 -4.02
N GLU A 97 0.77 22.12 -3.98
CA GLU A 97 0.62 20.86 -3.25
C GLU A 97 1.47 19.75 -3.88
N TYR A 98 1.50 19.64 -5.21
CA TYR A 98 2.40 18.69 -5.89
C TYR A 98 3.88 18.96 -5.62
N ASP A 99 4.32 20.22 -5.71
CA ASP A 99 5.68 20.63 -5.37
C ASP A 99 6.01 20.21 -3.92
N ARG A 100 5.06 20.39 -3.01
CA ARG A 100 5.23 20.01 -1.61
C ARG A 100 5.32 18.49 -1.40
N LEU A 101 4.53 17.72 -2.13
CA LEU A 101 4.57 16.25 -2.10
C LEU A 101 5.91 15.73 -2.66
N GLU A 102 6.41 16.34 -3.73
CA GLU A 102 7.73 16.03 -4.31
C GLU A 102 8.85 16.31 -3.29
N GLU A 103 8.85 17.49 -2.66
CA GLU A 103 9.82 17.85 -1.61
C GLU A 103 9.85 16.82 -0.47
N LEU A 104 8.67 16.43 0.04
CA LEU A 104 8.57 15.47 1.13
C LEU A 104 9.08 14.08 0.73
N THR A 105 8.86 13.68 -0.53
CA THR A 105 9.35 12.40 -1.07
C THR A 105 10.87 12.42 -1.24
N LYS A 106 11.43 13.52 -1.75
CA LYS A 106 12.89 13.74 -1.83
C LYS A 106 13.53 13.74 -0.44
N GLU A 107 12.89 14.36 0.55
CA GLU A 107 13.37 14.29 1.95
C GLU A 107 13.45 12.84 2.45
N ILE A 108 12.49 11.98 2.09
CA ILE A 108 12.52 10.55 2.45
C ILE A 108 13.70 9.88 1.76
N ILE A 109 13.84 10.02 0.44
CA ILE A 109 14.87 9.35 -0.36
C ILE A 109 16.28 9.73 0.11
N TYR A 110 16.59 11.03 0.13
CA TYR A 110 17.97 11.48 0.34
C TYR A 110 18.33 11.59 1.83
N ASN A 111 17.42 12.06 2.69
CA ASN A 111 17.77 12.33 4.10
C ASN A 111 17.54 11.12 5.00
N VAL A 112 16.57 10.26 4.68
CA VAL A 112 16.25 9.08 5.49
C VAL A 112 16.81 7.81 4.84
N GLY A 113 16.51 7.61 3.56
CA GLY A 113 17.00 6.45 2.79
C GLY A 113 18.49 6.53 2.49
N ASN A 114 19.09 7.73 2.53
CA ASN A 114 20.49 7.97 2.19
C ASN A 114 20.87 7.42 0.79
N ILE A 115 19.89 7.39 -0.11
CA ILE A 115 20.09 7.09 -1.52
C ILE A 115 20.80 8.31 -2.12
N LYS A 116 21.89 8.08 -2.85
CA LYS A 116 22.70 9.15 -3.47
C LYS A 116 22.75 9.03 -4.98
N ASP A 117 22.42 7.86 -5.50
CA ASP A 117 22.32 7.58 -6.91
C ASP A 117 20.88 7.15 -7.20
N GLU A 118 20.23 7.85 -8.12
CA GLU A 118 18.86 7.51 -8.53
C GLU A 118 18.82 6.30 -9.47
N ASP A 119 19.97 5.92 -10.01
CA ASP A 119 20.16 4.73 -10.84
C ASP A 119 20.54 3.49 -10.00
N ASP A 120 20.46 3.58 -8.66
CA ASP A 120 20.61 2.41 -7.78
C ASP A 120 19.55 1.35 -8.11
N ASN A 121 19.98 0.09 -8.19
CA ASN A 121 19.10 -1.04 -8.50
C ASN A 121 17.93 -1.13 -7.53
N PHE A 122 16.74 -1.45 -8.06
CA PHE A 122 15.61 -1.80 -7.22
C PHE A 122 15.83 -3.15 -6.52
N ASP A 123 15.09 -3.40 -5.43
CA ASP A 123 15.18 -4.66 -4.67
C ASP A 123 14.94 -5.92 -5.53
N PHE A 124 14.21 -5.79 -6.63
CA PHE A 124 13.95 -6.88 -7.59
C PHE A 124 15.05 -7.08 -8.65
N GLU A 125 16.02 -6.16 -8.73
CA GLU A 125 17.15 -6.19 -9.67
C GLU A 125 18.46 -6.60 -8.99
N ARG A 126 18.45 -6.85 -7.67
CA ARG A 126 19.65 -7.35 -6.99
C ARG A 126 19.91 -8.81 -7.36
N ASP A 127 21.18 -9.12 -7.53
CA ASP A 127 21.60 -10.52 -7.59
C ASP A 127 21.28 -11.20 -6.24
N PRO A 128 20.77 -12.45 -6.25
CA PRO A 128 20.55 -13.21 -5.02
C PRO A 128 21.84 -13.31 -4.23
N THR A 129 21.76 -13.16 -2.91
CA THR A 129 22.93 -13.40 -2.06
C THR A 129 23.27 -14.90 -2.05
N GLU A 130 24.52 -15.27 -1.71
CA GLU A 130 24.93 -16.69 -1.66
C GLU A 130 24.03 -17.54 -0.73
N ASP A 131 23.44 -16.92 0.31
CA ASP A 131 22.51 -17.56 1.25
C ASP A 131 21.09 -17.72 0.68
N GLU A 132 20.71 -16.92 -0.33
CA GLU A 132 19.41 -16.97 -1.02
C GLU A 132 19.42 -17.91 -2.22
N ILE A 133 20.61 -18.23 -2.75
CA ILE A 133 20.78 -19.28 -3.75
C ILE A 133 20.43 -20.60 -3.06
N PRO A 134 19.40 -21.34 -3.51
CA PRO A 134 19.11 -22.65 -2.97
C PRO A 134 20.40 -23.46 -3.05
N SER A 135 20.94 -23.87 -1.90
CA SER A 135 22.12 -24.73 -1.86
C SER A 135 21.80 -25.88 -2.79
N SER A 136 22.59 -26.01 -3.86
CA SER A 136 22.45 -27.09 -4.81
C SER A 136 22.88 -28.35 -4.07
N ASP A 137 21.97 -28.86 -3.24
CA ASP A 137 22.10 -30.13 -2.59
C ASP A 137 22.18 -31.13 -3.73
N SER A 138 23.40 -31.56 -3.97
CA SER A 138 23.86 -32.40 -5.07
C SER A 138 23.37 -33.85 -4.93
N SER A 139 22.16 -34.03 -4.39
CA SER A 139 21.53 -35.31 -4.13
C SER A 139 20.19 -35.50 -4.84
N LEU A 140 19.69 -34.54 -5.63
CA LEU A 140 18.56 -34.80 -6.52
C LEU A 140 19.06 -35.50 -7.79
N PRO A 141 18.70 -36.78 -8.04
CA PRO A 141 19.06 -37.44 -9.28
C PRO A 141 18.49 -36.64 -10.45
N SER A 142 19.31 -36.41 -11.46
CA SER A 142 18.97 -35.72 -12.70
C SER A 142 17.93 -36.51 -13.48
N THR A 143 16.67 -36.44 -13.06
CA THR A 143 15.53 -36.94 -13.85
C THR A 143 14.89 -35.76 -14.56
N PRO A 144 14.77 -35.80 -15.90
CA PRO A 144 14.07 -34.79 -16.67
C PRO A 144 12.65 -34.56 -16.14
N ILE A 145 12.25 -33.29 -16.04
CA ILE A 145 10.95 -32.81 -15.51
C ILE A 145 9.74 -33.53 -16.14
N TYR A 146 9.87 -34.01 -17.39
CA TYR A 146 8.81 -34.72 -18.09
C TYR A 146 8.42 -36.08 -17.49
N LEU A 147 9.26 -36.72 -16.68
CA LEU A 147 8.92 -38.04 -16.08
C LEU A 147 8.10 -37.95 -14.79
N LYS A 148 8.13 -36.81 -14.06
CA LYS A 148 7.28 -36.63 -12.86
C LYS A 148 5.80 -36.45 -13.18
N LEU A 149 5.47 -35.93 -14.38
CA LEU A 149 4.08 -35.77 -14.81
C LEU A 149 3.43 -37.11 -15.21
N LEU A 150 4.22 -38.12 -15.59
CA LEU A 150 3.70 -39.45 -15.96
C LEU A 150 3.38 -40.32 -14.75
N GLU A 151 4.11 -40.20 -13.63
CA GLU A 151 3.80 -40.95 -12.40
C GLU A 151 2.53 -40.46 -11.71
N VAL A 152 2.23 -39.16 -11.78
CA VAL A 152 0.98 -38.60 -11.24
C VAL A 152 -0.23 -39.01 -12.09
N ALA A 153 -0.06 -39.24 -13.39
CA ALA A 153 -1.16 -39.61 -14.29
C ALA A 153 -1.53 -41.11 -14.25
N VAL A 154 -0.61 -41.99 -13.82
CA VAL A 154 -0.85 -43.46 -13.82
C VAL A 154 -1.19 -44.00 -12.42
N GLY A 155 -1.00 -43.21 -11.35
CA GLY A 155 -1.24 -43.63 -9.97
C GLY A 155 -2.68 -43.57 -9.44
N SER A 156 -3.62 -42.95 -10.17
CA SER A 156 -5.04 -42.93 -9.77
C SER A 156 -5.82 -44.05 -10.46
N SER A 157 -5.48 -45.30 -10.15
CA SER A 157 -6.41 -46.41 -10.28
C SER A 157 -6.68 -46.93 -8.87
N CYS A 158 -7.73 -46.37 -8.27
CA CYS A 158 -8.31 -46.87 -7.05
C CYS A 158 -8.82 -48.31 -7.27
N THR A 159 -8.53 -49.13 -6.26
CA THR A 159 -9.34 -50.26 -5.80
C THR A 159 -10.84 -50.10 -5.99
#